data_AF-A0A317F5U2-F1
#
_entry.id   AF-A0A317F5U2-F1
#
_cell.length_a   1.000
_cell.length_b   1.000
_cell.length_c   1.000
_cell.angle_alpha   90.00
_cell.angle_beta   90.00
_cell.angle_gamma   90.00
#
_symmetry.space_group_name_H-M   'P 1'
#
loop_
_entity.id
_entity.type
_entity.pdbx_description
1 polymer ?
#
loop_
_entity_poly.entity_id
_entity_poly.type
_entity_poly.pdbx_seq_one_letter_code
_entity_poly.pdbx_strand_id
1 'polypeptide(L)'
;MATLNESQSGKAVKGKTKKSAPRVDLTAMVDLMFLLTTFFMLTTTLGDLNVVDVAKPEESLVQGPYPASRTMTILLGKNNEVAYYMGEPDKAEIKTSSLKNIESNILSSKQLVAKTHNNNPSKHMIVIIKPTKTSTYKDFVDVLDEMKITNIKAYAIDDDHITDKEKDFMKLKGI
;
A
#
# COMPACT_ATOMS: atom_id res chain seq x y z
N MET A 1 14.78 -43.21 -5.37
CA MET A 1 16.15 -43.28 -5.90
C MET A 1 16.08 -42.94 -7.38
N ALA A 2 16.86 -41.95 -7.81
CA ALA A 2 16.92 -41.51 -9.20
C ALA A 2 18.07 -42.23 -9.90
N THR A 3 17.84 -43.46 -10.37
CA THR A 3 18.88 -44.26 -11.02
C THR A 3 18.78 -44.19 -12.53
N LEU A 4 19.93 -44.05 -13.21
CA LEU A 4 20.00 -44.11 -14.67
C LEU A 4 19.76 -45.56 -15.15
N ASN A 5 18.76 -45.77 -16.01
CA ASN A 5 18.46 -47.08 -16.58
C ASN A 5 19.16 -47.23 -17.93
N GLU A 6 20.38 -47.73 -17.94
CA GLU A 6 21.09 -48.06 -19.18
C GLU A 6 20.63 -49.42 -19.72
N SER A 7 20.14 -49.45 -20.97
CA SER A 7 19.82 -50.70 -21.65
C SER A 7 21.13 -51.41 -22.05
N GLN A 8 21.40 -52.58 -21.45
CA GLN A 8 22.57 -53.39 -21.81
C GLN A 8 22.40 -54.05 -23.19
N SER A 9 22.61 -53.29 -24.26
CA SER A 9 22.66 -53.82 -25.62
C SER A 9 24.03 -54.45 -25.90
N GLY A 10 24.09 -55.78 -26.02
CA GLY A 10 25.30 -56.50 -26.44
C GLY A 10 25.21 -58.00 -26.13
N LYS A 11 25.15 -58.84 -27.17
CA LYS A 11 25.22 -60.31 -27.05
C LYS A 11 26.61 -60.72 -26.56
N ALA A 12 26.68 -61.52 -25.50
CA ALA A 12 27.95 -61.98 -24.94
C ALA A 12 28.65 -62.96 -25.90
N VAL A 13 29.94 -62.75 -26.18
CA VAL A 13 30.80 -63.69 -26.91
C VAL A 13 31.15 -64.86 -25.98
N LYS A 14 31.03 -66.10 -26.50
CA LYS A 14 31.17 -67.36 -25.77
C LYS A 14 32.52 -67.43 -25.04
N GLY A 15 32.48 -67.42 -23.71
CA GLY A 15 33.67 -67.56 -22.85
C GLY A 15 34.00 -66.36 -21.94
N LYS A 16 33.30 -65.21 -22.06
CA LYS A 16 33.45 -64.08 -21.12
C LYS A 16 32.15 -63.80 -20.36
N THR A 17 32.24 -63.65 -19.04
CA THR A 17 31.14 -63.22 -18.17
C THR A 17 30.81 -61.75 -18.42
N LYS A 18 29.51 -61.42 -18.55
CA LYS A 18 29.05 -60.01 -18.60
C LYS A 18 29.36 -59.36 -17.26
N LYS A 19 30.22 -58.33 -17.26
CA LYS A 19 30.36 -57.45 -16.09
C LYS A 19 29.13 -56.54 -16.04
N SER A 20 28.41 -56.54 -14.91
CA SER A 20 27.34 -55.56 -14.69
C SER A 20 27.96 -54.17 -14.68
N ALA A 21 27.39 -53.25 -15.46
CA ALA A 21 27.77 -51.85 -15.39
C ALA A 21 27.42 -51.31 -13.99
N PRO A 22 28.28 -50.49 -13.36
CA PRO A 22 27.95 -49.83 -12.11
C PRO A 22 26.77 -48.89 -12.33
N ARG A 23 25.72 -49.01 -11.50
CA ARG A 23 24.56 -48.11 -11.55
C ARG A 23 24.95 -46.77 -10.93
N VAL A 24 24.64 -45.67 -11.63
CA VAL A 24 24.83 -44.31 -11.12
C VAL A 24 23.53 -43.86 -10.47
N ASP A 25 23.61 -43.46 -9.19
CA ASP A 25 22.51 -42.85 -8.46
C ASP A 25 22.63 -41.33 -8.51
N LEU A 26 21.62 -40.67 -9.07
CA LEU A 26 21.53 -39.22 -9.20
C LEU A 26 20.69 -38.59 -8.09
N THR A 27 20.30 -39.35 -7.05
CA THR A 27 19.40 -38.87 -5.98
C THR A 27 19.90 -37.55 -5.34
N ALA A 28 21.22 -37.41 -5.12
CA ALA A 28 21.80 -36.17 -4.59
C ALA A 28 21.72 -34.99 -5.57
N MET A 29 21.79 -35.23 -6.89
CA MET A 29 21.68 -34.18 -7.91
C MET A 29 20.23 -33.72 -8.09
N VAL A 30 19.29 -34.66 -8.04
CA VAL A 30 17.84 -34.36 -8.17
C VAL A 30 17.35 -33.53 -6.99
N ASP A 31 17.80 -33.84 -5.77
CA ASP A 31 17.41 -33.10 -4.56
C ASP A 31 17.92 -31.65 -4.60
N LEU A 32 19.15 -31.41 -5.05
CA LEU A 32 19.68 -30.05 -5.24
C LEU A 32 18.83 -29.25 -6.24
N MET A 33 18.43 -29.86 -7.37
CA MET A 33 17.58 -29.18 -8.35
C MET A 33 16.19 -28.88 -7.79
N PHE A 34 15.61 -29.80 -7.02
CA PHE A 34 14.32 -29.59 -6.36
C PHE A 34 14.39 -28.47 -5.31
N LEU A 35 15.48 -28.40 -4.55
CA LEU A 35 15.71 -27.34 -3.58
C LEU A 35 15.86 -25.97 -4.27
N LEU A 36 16.54 -25.91 -5.42
CA LEU A 36 16.64 -24.66 -6.19
C LEU A 36 15.32 -24.23 -6.82
N THR A 37 14.54 -25.13 -7.40
CA THR A 37 13.25 -24.76 -8.02
C THR A 37 12.24 -24.31 -6.98
N THR A 38 12.16 -24.98 -5.83
CA THR A 38 11.30 -24.57 -4.72
C THR A 38 11.77 -23.26 -4.08
N PHE A 39 13.08 -23.08 -3.89
CA PHE A 39 13.66 -21.82 -3.42
C PHE A 39 13.35 -20.67 -4.37
N PHE A 40 13.63 -20.83 -5.68
CA PHE A 40 13.37 -19.78 -6.66
C PHE A 40 11.89 -19.44 -6.73
N MET A 41 11.01 -20.44 -6.75
CA MET A 41 9.56 -20.23 -6.76
C MET A 41 9.07 -19.47 -5.50
N LEU A 42 9.57 -19.80 -4.31
CA LEU A 42 9.27 -19.07 -3.07
C LEU A 42 9.83 -17.64 -3.07
N THR A 43 11.04 -17.43 -3.59
CA THR A 43 11.63 -16.09 -3.68
C THR A 43 10.91 -15.21 -4.71
N THR A 44 10.34 -15.78 -5.77
CA THR A 44 9.56 -15.02 -6.76
C THR A 44 8.22 -14.55 -6.21
N THR A 45 7.54 -15.33 -5.35
CA THR A 45 6.23 -14.93 -4.79
C THR A 45 6.35 -13.90 -3.67
N LEU A 46 7.50 -13.81 -2.98
CA LEU A 46 7.74 -12.76 -1.99
C LEU A 46 7.94 -11.36 -2.61
N GLY A 47 8.06 -11.27 -3.94
CA GLY A 47 8.26 -10.01 -4.65
C GLY A 47 6.99 -9.29 -5.08
N ASP A 48 5.80 -9.88 -4.89
CA ASP A 48 4.55 -9.24 -5.30
C ASP A 48 4.29 -8.00 -4.42
N LEU A 49 4.50 -6.83 -5.02
CA LEU A 49 4.21 -5.54 -4.40
C LEU A 49 2.71 -5.41 -4.22
N ASN A 50 2.25 -5.21 -2.98
CA ASN A 50 0.88 -4.79 -2.71
C ASN A 50 0.65 -3.41 -3.33
N VAL A 51 0.04 -3.40 -4.52
CA VAL A 51 -0.31 -2.18 -5.24
C VAL A 51 -1.57 -1.58 -4.65
N VAL A 52 -1.48 -0.33 -4.20
CA VAL A 52 -2.62 0.48 -3.81
C VAL A 52 -3.09 1.20 -5.06
N ASP A 53 -4.29 0.88 -5.54
CA ASP A 53 -4.90 1.58 -6.67
C ASP A 53 -5.34 2.98 -6.22
N VAL A 54 -4.58 3.99 -6.66
CA VAL A 54 -4.84 5.41 -6.37
C VAL A 54 -5.26 6.07 -7.67
N ALA A 55 -6.57 6.21 -7.86
CA ALA A 55 -7.11 7.02 -8.94
C ALA A 55 -6.98 8.51 -8.57
N LYS A 56 -5.89 9.16 -9.01
CA LYS A 56 -5.79 10.62 -8.98
C LYS A 56 -6.76 11.19 -10.03
N PRO A 57 -7.73 12.05 -9.66
CA PRO A 57 -8.56 12.73 -10.64
C PRO A 57 -7.69 13.56 -11.60
N GLU A 58 -8.03 13.61 -12.88
CA GLU A 58 -7.27 14.42 -13.84
C GLU A 58 -7.20 15.89 -13.41
N GLU A 59 -6.04 16.50 -13.59
CA GLU A 59 -5.83 17.92 -13.32
C GLU A 59 -6.64 18.73 -14.34
N SER A 60 -7.85 19.13 -13.95
CA SER A 60 -8.64 20.04 -14.76
C SER A 60 -7.99 21.43 -14.75
N LEU A 61 -7.83 22.04 -15.94
CA LEU A 61 -7.33 23.42 -16.14
C LEU A 61 -8.11 24.50 -15.36
N VAL A 62 -9.24 24.15 -14.75
CA VAL A 62 -10.01 24.98 -13.84
C VAL A 62 -9.99 24.32 -12.46
N GLN A 63 -9.01 24.65 -11.63
CA GLN A 63 -9.07 24.38 -10.19
C GLN A 63 -10.20 25.22 -9.59
N GLY A 64 -11.43 24.70 -9.64
CA GLY A 64 -12.54 25.29 -8.91
C GLY A 64 -12.26 25.22 -7.41
N PRO A 65 -12.57 26.25 -6.62
CA PRO A 65 -12.38 26.20 -5.18
C PRO A 65 -13.22 25.06 -4.59
N TYR A 66 -12.58 24.18 -3.83
CA TYR A 66 -13.31 23.17 -3.07
C TYR A 66 -14.21 23.87 -2.05
N PRO A 67 -15.51 23.55 -1.98
CA PRO A 67 -16.41 24.17 -1.02
C PRO A 67 -15.96 23.85 0.42
N ALA A 68 -15.59 24.89 1.16
CA ALA A 68 -15.06 24.79 2.51
C ALA A 68 -16.00 24.03 3.47
N SER A 69 -17.31 24.09 3.26
CA SER A 69 -18.27 23.43 4.16
C SER A 69 -18.22 21.90 4.18
N ARG A 70 -17.67 21.29 3.12
CA ARG A 70 -17.63 19.82 2.96
C ARG A 70 -16.22 19.28 2.72
N THR A 71 -15.20 20.12 2.86
CA THR A 71 -13.81 19.77 2.58
C THR A 71 -13.05 19.64 3.88
N MET A 72 -12.52 18.45 4.13
CA MET A 72 -11.65 18.16 5.27
C MET A 72 -10.23 18.00 4.75
N THR A 73 -9.27 18.66 5.37
CA THR A 73 -7.86 18.50 5.03
C THR A 73 -7.16 17.74 6.14
N ILE A 74 -6.36 16.74 5.75
CA ILE A 74 -5.55 15.92 6.64
C ILE A 74 -4.08 16.12 6.26
N LEU A 75 -3.32 16.66 7.19
CA LEU A 75 -1.87 16.83 7.13
C LEU A 75 -1.22 15.67 7.86
N LEU A 76 -0.39 14.92 7.14
CA LEU A 76 0.39 13.82 7.73
C LEU A 76 1.68 14.39 8.29
N GLY A 77 1.97 14.16 9.56
CA GLY A 77 3.23 14.56 10.19
C GLY A 77 4.08 13.37 10.60
N LYS A 78 5.11 13.65 11.40
CA LYS A 78 6.01 12.68 12.00
C LYS A 78 5.32 11.82 13.07
N ASN A 79 5.87 10.63 13.33
CA ASN A 79 5.51 9.76 14.47
C ASN A 79 4.03 9.32 14.51
N ASN A 80 3.40 9.06 13.36
CA ASN A 80 2.00 8.63 13.28
C ASN A 80 1.02 9.65 13.90
N GLU A 81 1.39 10.93 13.89
CA GLU A 81 0.52 12.03 14.26
C GLU A 81 0.00 12.72 13.01
N VAL A 82 -1.27 13.11 13.07
CA VAL A 82 -1.98 13.73 11.96
C VAL A 82 -2.63 15.01 12.45
N ALA A 83 -2.50 16.07 11.68
CA ALA A 83 -3.24 17.31 11.90
C ALA A 83 -4.40 17.36 10.91
N TYR A 84 -5.60 17.71 11.36
CA TYR A 84 -6.76 17.78 10.49
C TYR A 84 -7.62 18.99 10.82
N TYR A 85 -8.30 19.50 9.81
CA TYR A 85 -9.23 20.61 9.95
C TYR A 85 -10.32 20.54 8.87
N MET A 86 -11.43 21.24 9.09
CA MET A 86 -12.55 21.33 8.17
C MET A 86 -12.62 22.76 7.61
N GLY A 87 -12.66 22.88 6.28
CA GLY A 87 -12.79 24.16 5.58
C GLY A 87 -11.47 24.82 5.22
N GLU A 88 -11.40 26.14 5.39
CA GLU A 88 -10.23 26.95 5.03
C GLU A 88 -9.20 26.97 6.17
N PRO A 89 -7.90 26.90 5.85
CA PRO A 89 -6.83 26.94 6.87
C PRO A 89 -6.81 28.23 7.68
N ASP A 90 -7.39 29.32 7.17
CA ASP A 90 -7.41 30.63 7.84
C ASP A 90 -8.47 30.74 8.95
N LYS A 91 -9.55 29.97 8.88
CA LYS A 91 -10.72 30.10 9.77
C LYS A 91 -10.94 28.86 10.64
N ALA A 92 -10.32 27.74 10.29
CA ALA A 92 -10.53 26.47 10.96
C ALA A 92 -9.53 26.25 12.11
N GLU A 93 -10.02 25.70 13.22
CA GLU A 93 -9.16 25.22 14.30
C GLU A 93 -8.48 23.91 13.86
N ILE A 94 -7.16 23.96 13.69
CA ILE A 94 -6.36 22.78 13.37
C ILE A 94 -6.27 21.88 14.61
N LYS A 95 -6.79 20.66 14.49
CA LYS A 95 -6.75 19.65 15.55
C LYS A 95 -5.66 18.64 15.27
N THR A 96 -5.05 18.12 16.32
CA THR A 96 -4.07 17.04 16.22
C THR A 96 -4.71 15.75 16.74
N SER A 97 -4.53 14.64 16.04
CA SER A 97 -4.84 13.30 16.54
C SER A 97 -3.76 12.31 16.17
N SER A 98 -3.75 11.16 16.83
CA SER A 98 -2.98 10.01 16.35
C SER A 98 -3.67 9.40 15.14
N LEU A 99 -2.88 8.83 14.22
CA LEU A 99 -3.33 8.10 13.04
C LEU A 99 -4.38 7.02 13.40
N LYS A 100 -4.23 6.33 14.52
CA LYS A 100 -5.19 5.28 14.95
C LYS A 100 -6.59 5.80 15.26
N ASN A 101 -6.72 7.08 15.62
CA ASN A 101 -7.99 7.68 16.01
C ASN A 101 -8.62 8.48 14.88
N ILE A 102 -7.94 8.61 13.73
CA ILE A 102 -8.40 9.45 12.62
C ILE A 102 -9.73 8.94 12.05
N GLU A 103 -9.96 7.62 12.05
CA GLU A 103 -11.20 7.00 11.59
C GLU A 103 -12.44 7.61 12.27
N SER A 104 -12.41 7.69 13.59
CA SER A 104 -13.52 8.25 14.38
C SER A 104 -13.78 9.74 14.07
N ASN A 105 -12.72 10.50 13.81
CA ASN A 105 -12.79 11.91 13.45
C ASN A 105 -13.37 12.10 12.05
N ILE A 106 -12.95 11.24 11.10
CA ILE A 106 -13.47 11.22 9.73
C ILE A 106 -14.94 10.85 9.73
N LEU A 107 -15.35 9.83 10.49
CA LEU A 107 -16.74 9.39 10.59
C LEU A 107 -17.64 10.49 11.19
N SER A 108 -17.18 11.11 12.27
CA SER A 108 -17.89 12.22 12.93
C SER A 108 -18.05 13.42 11.98
N SER A 109 -16.99 13.75 11.25
CA SER A 109 -16.97 14.82 10.25
C SER A 109 -17.91 14.51 9.08
N LYS A 110 -17.90 13.27 8.58
CA LYS A 110 -18.80 12.78 7.54
C LYS A 110 -20.27 12.91 7.95
N GLN A 111 -20.61 12.50 9.16
CA GLN A 111 -21.97 12.63 9.69
C GLN A 111 -22.40 14.09 9.83
N LEU A 112 -21.51 14.96 10.28
CA LEU A 112 -21.78 16.40 10.40
C LEU A 112 -22.08 17.02 9.02
N VAL A 113 -21.23 16.75 8.03
CA VAL A 113 -21.41 17.23 6.65
C VAL A 113 -22.71 16.68 6.05
N ALA A 114 -23.03 15.41 6.30
CA ALA A 114 -24.25 14.77 5.83
C ALA A 114 -25.52 15.42 6.43
N LYS A 115 -25.50 15.75 7.72
CA LYS A 115 -26.58 16.48 8.41
C LYS A 115 -26.75 17.89 7.85
N THR A 116 -25.65 18.63 7.69
CA THR A 116 -25.67 20.02 7.18
C THR A 116 -26.16 20.10 5.72
N HIS A 117 -26.00 19.04 4.93
CA HIS A 117 -26.38 19.01 3.52
C HIS A 117 -27.58 18.10 3.20
N ASN A 118 -28.42 17.79 4.20
CA ASN A 118 -29.67 17.03 4.04
C ASN A 118 -29.48 15.67 3.33
N ASN A 119 -28.38 14.96 3.60
CA ASN A 119 -28.07 13.65 3.00
C ASN A 119 -28.10 13.62 1.46
N ASN A 120 -27.83 14.73 0.79
CA ASN A 120 -27.83 14.77 -0.67
C ASN A 120 -26.65 13.93 -1.23
N PRO A 121 -26.90 12.91 -2.08
CA PRO A 121 -25.86 12.05 -2.64
C PRO A 121 -24.83 12.78 -3.50
N SER A 122 -25.18 13.96 -4.06
CA SER A 122 -24.26 14.79 -4.85
C SER A 122 -23.37 15.70 -3.99
N LYS A 123 -23.65 15.81 -2.68
CA LYS A 123 -22.90 16.65 -1.74
C LYS A 123 -22.15 15.81 -0.71
N HIS A 124 -21.32 14.88 -1.19
CA HIS A 124 -20.44 14.09 -0.33
C HIS A 124 -19.28 14.94 0.22
N MET A 125 -18.73 14.50 1.37
CA MET A 125 -17.49 15.06 1.91
C MET A 125 -16.33 14.80 0.95
N ILE A 126 -15.41 15.75 0.87
CA ILE A 126 -14.16 15.66 0.11
C ILE A 126 -13.02 15.70 1.12
N VAL A 127 -12.07 14.76 1.00
CA VAL A 127 -10.89 14.74 1.86
C VAL A 127 -9.64 15.08 1.05
N ILE A 128 -8.88 16.08 1.49
CA ILE A 128 -7.59 16.43 0.91
C ILE A 128 -6.51 15.85 1.82
N ILE A 129 -5.70 14.94 1.30
CA ILE A 129 -4.59 14.31 2.00
C ILE A 129 -3.31 15.03 1.57
N LYS A 130 -2.68 15.71 2.51
CA LYS A 130 -1.42 16.42 2.31
C LYS A 130 -0.29 15.69 3.04
N PRO A 131 0.48 14.83 2.34
CA PRO A 131 1.67 14.22 2.92
C PRO A 131 2.75 15.28 3.11
N THR A 132 3.32 15.40 4.30
CA THR A 132 4.48 16.27 4.51
C THR A 132 5.78 15.50 4.36
N LYS A 133 6.89 16.22 4.18
CA LYS A 133 8.24 15.62 4.09
C LYS A 133 8.67 14.85 5.36
N THR A 134 8.00 15.08 6.49
CA THR A 134 8.29 14.38 7.76
C THR A 134 7.44 13.12 7.95
N SER A 135 6.41 12.93 7.13
CA SER A 135 5.55 11.74 7.19
C SER A 135 6.19 10.52 6.53
N THR A 136 5.84 9.32 7.00
CA THR A 136 6.30 8.08 6.36
C THR A 136 5.33 7.61 5.29
N TYR A 137 5.84 6.89 4.29
CA TYR A 137 4.98 6.27 3.27
C TYR A 137 3.96 5.30 3.88
N LYS A 138 4.32 4.65 4.99
CA LYS A 138 3.42 3.80 5.75
C LYS A 138 2.20 4.59 6.25
N ASP A 139 2.42 5.76 6.83
CA ASP A 139 1.32 6.60 7.35
C ASP A 139 0.38 7.06 6.23
N PHE A 140 0.93 7.32 5.03
CA PHE A 140 0.14 7.66 3.85
C PHE A 140 -0.75 6.50 3.40
N VAL A 141 -0.19 5.29 3.29
CA VAL A 141 -0.96 4.07 2.93
C VAL A 141 -2.03 3.78 3.98
N ASP A 142 -1.68 3.89 5.26
CA ASP A 142 -2.61 3.69 6.37
C ASP A 142 -3.80 4.67 6.24
N VAL A 143 -3.58 5.97 5.94
CA VAL A 143 -4.69 6.91 5.71
C VAL A 143 -5.53 6.58 4.47
N LEU A 144 -4.91 6.10 3.39
CA LEU A 144 -5.67 5.68 2.21
C LEU A 144 -6.58 4.48 2.51
N ASP A 145 -6.12 3.55 3.34
CA ASP A 145 -6.97 2.43 3.78
C ASP A 145 -8.08 2.91 4.71
N GLU A 146 -7.83 3.89 5.59
CA GLU A 146 -8.89 4.53 6.39
C GLU A 146 -9.95 5.23 5.52
N MET A 147 -9.58 5.80 4.37
CA MET A 147 -10.55 6.37 3.42
C MET A 147 -11.47 5.30 2.83
N LYS A 148 -10.93 4.10 2.55
CA LYS A 148 -11.71 2.96 2.05
C LYS A 148 -12.65 2.43 3.12
N ILE A 149 -12.16 2.26 4.36
CA ILE A 149 -12.95 1.78 5.51
C ILE A 149 -14.11 2.73 5.79
N THR A 150 -13.84 4.04 5.83
CA THR A 150 -14.86 5.07 6.07
C THR A 150 -15.76 5.34 4.87
N ASN A 151 -15.54 4.67 3.73
CA ASN A 151 -16.30 4.77 2.49
C ASN A 151 -16.43 6.23 2.01
N ILE A 152 -15.28 6.88 1.83
CA ILE A 152 -15.18 8.23 1.23
C ILE A 152 -14.92 8.07 -0.25
N LYS A 153 -15.84 8.60 -1.06
CA LYS A 153 -15.81 8.46 -2.52
C LYS A 153 -14.87 9.43 -3.21
N ALA A 154 -14.59 10.57 -2.58
CA ALA A 154 -13.76 11.62 -3.17
C ALA A 154 -12.68 12.04 -2.17
N TYR A 155 -11.46 11.69 -2.53
CA TYR A 155 -10.26 12.20 -1.89
C TYR A 155 -9.30 12.72 -2.96
N ALA A 156 -8.49 13.71 -2.58
CA ALA A 156 -7.46 14.28 -3.42
C ALA A 156 -6.13 14.25 -2.65
N ILE A 157 -5.04 14.07 -3.37
CA ILE A 157 -3.69 14.07 -2.79
C ILE A 157 -3.00 15.34 -3.29
N ASP A 158 -2.45 16.11 -2.36
CA ASP A 158 -1.81 17.41 -2.62
C ASP A 158 -0.54 17.52 -1.78
N ASP A 159 0.61 17.29 -2.39
CA ASP A 159 1.94 17.35 -1.79
C ASP A 159 2.61 18.72 -1.94
N ASP A 160 2.20 19.50 -2.96
CA ASP A 160 2.84 20.76 -3.32
C ASP A 160 2.27 21.97 -2.55
N HIS A 161 0.97 22.02 -2.26
CA HIS A 161 0.32 23.22 -1.71
C HIS A 161 0.13 23.18 -0.18
N ILE A 162 1.24 23.14 0.55
CA ILE A 162 1.24 23.31 2.01
C ILE A 162 1.43 24.79 2.37
N THR A 163 0.41 25.36 3.01
CA THR A 163 0.35 26.75 3.48
C THR A 163 1.33 26.98 4.61
N ASP A 164 1.87 28.19 4.73
CA ASP A 164 2.86 28.51 5.77
C ASP A 164 2.27 28.38 7.19
N LYS A 165 0.98 28.69 7.39
CA LYS A 165 0.27 28.44 8.65
C LYS A 165 0.27 26.96 9.07
N GLU A 166 0.12 26.05 8.10
CA GLU A 166 0.12 24.61 8.35
C GLU A 166 1.53 24.17 8.77
N LYS A 167 2.56 24.65 8.07
CA LYS A 167 3.97 24.37 8.43
C LYS A 167 4.33 24.90 9.82
N ASP A 168 3.87 26.10 10.16
CA ASP A 168 4.15 26.71 11.46
C ASP A 168 3.42 25.97 12.59
N PHE A 169 2.17 25.55 12.36
CA PHE A 169 1.44 24.71 13.32
C PHE A 169 2.13 23.36 13.56
N MET A 170 2.63 22.73 12.49
CA MET A 170 3.36 21.47 12.56
C MET A 170 4.69 21.62 13.32
N LYS A 171 5.46 22.67 13.02
CA LYS A 171 6.69 23.01 13.78
C LYS A 171 6.41 23.27 15.27
N LEU A 172 5.34 24.01 15.58
CA LEU A 172 4.94 24.33 16.96
C LEU A 172 4.58 23.07 17.76
N LYS A 173 3.95 22.10 17.09
CA LYS A 173 3.54 20.83 17.71
C LYS A 173 4.63 19.74 17.66
N GLY A 174 5.71 19.95 16.90
CA GLY A 174 6.81 19.01 16.77
C GLY A 174 6.53 17.84 15.81
N ILE A 175 5.64 18.04 14.84
CA ILE A 175 5.10 17.03 13.91
C ILE A 175 5.54 17.32 12.47
#